data_AF-A0A9Q9E537-F1
#
_entry.id   AF-A0A9Q9E537-F1
#
_cell.length_a   1.000
_cell.length_b   1.000
_cell.length_c   1.000
_cell.angle_alpha   90.00
_cell.angle_beta   90.00
_cell.angle_gamma   90.00
#
_symmetry.space_group_name_H-M   'P 1'
#
loop_
_entity.id
_entity.type
_entity.pdbx_description
1 polymer ?
#
loop_
_entity_poly.entity_id
_entity_poly.type
_entity_poly.pdbx_seq_one_letter_code
_entity_poly.pdbx_strand_id
1 'polypeptide(L)'
;MTVEPWFIVAMALSLAGYGIYLAGLRRHLLEPSRASWLIWAVATGVEAATYLAVNPGEPQGLVFAASAVACIIVTLAMWRRSRWTSPSPTETICMAASFAAIVLWLLLKETFWAHMLVVAAVPLGFWPTWASVWEDRARERSPAWGLWTMGDLATLIVATRSSGSGIGEYAYVMVELLCHASVWLMVGLATLNPLRSFGRREGGLRVLDAYLPANPFAVGETHLGKAVFAAQDFAEGQTIVRFSGRTVPASRLPTGLSGAADRFLQIARDRYMGPSGRIDDLINHSCSPNAGLRFTDTGVFLTALRAIVPGEEIAWDYSTTLADPDWSMICACGSPQCRGVIRAFAALPPEIQDRYRASDLVAPYLREPAKNQAA
;
A
#
# COMPACT_ATOMS: atom_id res chain seq x y z
N MET A 1 -32.03 9.24 32.31
CA MET A 1 -31.85 8.33 31.16
C MET A 1 -30.65 7.46 31.44
N THR A 2 -30.83 6.15 31.57
CA THR A 2 -29.70 5.21 31.68
C THR A 2 -29.10 5.06 30.28
N VAL A 3 -27.88 5.55 30.08
CA VAL A 3 -27.17 5.40 28.80
C VAL A 3 -26.90 3.93 28.55
N GLU A 4 -27.26 3.41 27.38
CA GLU A 4 -27.02 2.00 27.04
C GLU A 4 -25.50 1.72 27.00
N PRO A 5 -25.00 0.67 27.67
CA PRO A 5 -23.56 0.38 27.70
C PRO A 5 -22.93 0.25 26.30
N TRP A 6 -23.67 -0.33 25.35
CA TRP A 6 -23.21 -0.48 23.97
C TRP A 6 -23.06 0.85 23.22
N PHE A 7 -23.85 1.87 23.58
CA PHE A 7 -23.69 3.21 23.03
C PHE A 7 -22.35 3.83 23.45
N ILE A 8 -21.95 3.64 24.71
CA ILE A 8 -20.65 4.08 25.22
C ILE A 8 -19.51 3.34 24.52
N VAL A 9 -19.66 2.02 24.32
CA VAL A 9 -18.67 1.20 23.59
C VAL A 9 -18.53 1.66 22.14
N ALA A 10 -19.65 1.85 21.42
CA ALA A 10 -19.65 2.31 20.04
C ALA A 10 -18.92 3.66 19.90
N MET A 11 -19.23 4.62 20.77
CA MET A 11 -18.59 5.93 20.82
C MET A 11 -17.08 5.82 21.08
N ALA A 12 -16.69 5.05 22.10
CA ALA A 12 -15.29 4.92 22.49
C ALA A 12 -14.45 4.30 21.36
N LEU A 13 -14.98 3.26 20.69
CA LEU A 13 -14.32 2.61 19.56
C LEU A 13 -14.21 3.55 18.35
N SER A 14 -15.27 4.29 18.03
CA SER A 14 -15.27 5.24 16.92
C SER A 14 -14.24 6.37 17.12
N LEU A 15 -14.25 7.02 18.28
CA LEU A 15 -13.31 8.09 18.62
C LEU A 15 -11.86 7.58 18.70
N ALA A 16 -11.65 6.38 19.26
CA ALA A 16 -10.34 5.75 19.26
C ALA A 16 -9.84 5.46 17.83
N GLY A 17 -10.74 5.04 16.94
CA GLY A 17 -10.46 4.85 15.51
C GLY A 17 -9.88 6.12 14.87
N TYR A 18 -10.58 7.26 15.00
CA TYR A 18 -10.09 8.54 14.50
C TYR A 18 -8.75 8.96 15.14
N GLY A 19 -8.61 8.80 16.45
CA GLY A 19 -7.37 9.13 17.17
C GLY A 19 -6.17 8.35 16.65
N ILE A 20 -6.32 7.03 16.45
CA ILE A 20 -5.26 6.18 15.91
C ILE A 20 -4.99 6.49 14.44
N TYR A 21 -6.04 6.74 13.65
CA TYR A 21 -5.87 7.10 12.25
C TYR A 21 -5.09 8.41 12.08
N LEU A 22 -5.43 9.44 12.86
CA LEU A 22 -4.68 10.70 12.90
C LEU A 22 -3.24 10.52 13.37
N ALA A 23 -2.99 9.65 14.37
CA ALA A 23 -1.64 9.33 14.80
C ALA A 23 -0.84 8.64 13.67
N GLY A 24 -1.45 7.70 12.96
CA GLY A 24 -0.86 7.04 11.79
C GLY A 24 -0.53 8.03 10.67
N LEU A 25 -1.44 8.94 10.36
CA LEU A 25 -1.23 10.00 9.37
C LEU A 25 -0.11 10.96 9.78
N ARG A 26 -0.04 11.34 11.07
CA ARG A 26 1.03 12.18 11.60
C ARG A 26 2.41 11.53 11.46
N ARG A 27 2.47 10.20 11.56
CA ARG A 27 3.66 9.36 11.52
C ARG A 27 3.99 8.80 10.14
N HIS A 28 3.30 9.23 9.08
CA HIS A 28 3.53 8.78 7.70
C HIS A 28 3.35 7.26 7.51
N LEU A 29 2.43 6.67 8.27
CA LEU A 29 2.12 5.23 8.18
C LEU A 29 0.97 4.93 7.22
N LEU A 30 0.28 5.98 6.76
CA LEU A 30 -0.93 5.90 5.95
C LEU A 30 -0.80 6.86 4.75
N GLU A 31 -1.27 6.40 3.59
CA GLU A 31 -1.41 7.17 2.36
C GLU A 31 -2.88 7.14 1.90
N PRO A 32 -3.75 7.85 2.62
CA PRO A 32 -5.18 7.68 2.44
C PRO A 32 -5.73 8.34 1.18
N SER A 33 -6.85 7.84 0.68
CA SER A 33 -7.51 8.47 -0.48
C SER A 33 -8.06 9.85 -0.12
N ARG A 34 -7.63 10.88 -0.87
CA ARG A 34 -8.09 12.25 -0.66
C ARG A 34 -9.58 12.43 -0.95
N ALA A 35 -10.04 11.76 -2.00
CA ALA A 35 -11.42 11.84 -2.43
C ALA A 35 -12.37 11.25 -1.38
N SER A 36 -12.05 10.08 -0.83
CA SER A 36 -12.86 9.45 0.23
C SER A 36 -13.00 10.34 1.46
N TRP A 37 -11.89 10.88 1.98
CA TRP A 37 -11.93 11.76 3.16
C TRP A 37 -12.67 13.07 2.91
N LEU A 38 -12.60 13.64 1.70
CA LEU A 38 -13.41 14.80 1.34
C LEU A 38 -14.90 14.45 1.29
N ILE A 39 -15.25 13.35 0.64
CA ILE A 39 -16.64 12.87 0.55
C ILE A 39 -17.20 12.63 1.96
N TRP A 40 -16.47 11.92 2.82
CA TRP A 40 -16.90 11.66 4.20
C TRP A 40 -17.00 12.93 5.04
N ALA A 41 -16.06 13.86 4.94
CA ALA A 41 -16.15 15.12 5.68
C ALA A 41 -17.42 15.91 5.34
N VAL A 42 -17.80 15.94 4.06
CA VAL A 42 -19.05 16.60 3.62
C VAL A 42 -20.28 15.78 4.03
N ALA A 43 -20.28 14.48 3.74
CA ALA A 43 -21.43 13.60 3.99
C ALA A 43 -21.77 13.51 5.49
N THR A 44 -20.78 13.22 6.35
CA THR A 44 -20.97 13.14 7.80
C THR A 44 -21.31 14.51 8.39
N GLY A 45 -20.81 15.61 7.82
CA GLY A 45 -21.19 16.96 8.24
C GLY A 45 -22.65 17.29 7.96
N VAL A 46 -23.14 16.92 6.77
CA VAL A 46 -24.55 17.05 6.40
C VAL A 46 -25.41 16.19 7.31
N GLU A 47 -25.03 14.93 7.53
CA GLU A 47 -25.73 14.00 8.42
C GLU A 47 -25.82 14.51 9.87
N ALA A 48 -24.71 15.03 10.41
CA ALA A 48 -24.71 15.61 11.75
C ALA A 48 -25.68 16.79 11.87
N ALA A 49 -25.66 17.69 10.87
CA ALA A 49 -26.54 18.86 10.86
C ALA A 49 -28.02 18.48 10.77
N THR A 50 -28.35 17.47 9.96
CA THR A 50 -29.73 17.02 9.77
C THR A 50 -30.24 16.27 10.97
N TYR A 51 -29.43 15.39 11.54
CA TYR A 51 -29.81 14.65 12.75
C TYR A 51 -30.08 15.60 13.91
N LEU A 52 -29.21 16.59 14.13
CA LEU A 52 -29.40 17.61 15.18
C LEU A 52 -30.63 18.48 14.95
N ALA A 53 -30.97 18.77 13.68
CA ALA A 53 -32.17 19.55 13.35
C ALA A 53 -33.46 18.76 13.58
N VAL A 54 -33.45 17.45 13.32
CA VAL A 54 -34.64 16.57 13.47
C VAL A 54 -34.81 16.08 14.92
N ASN A 55 -33.71 15.82 15.63
CA ASN A 55 -33.69 15.24 16.97
C ASN A 55 -33.00 16.16 18.00
N PRO A 56 -33.56 17.34 18.29
CA PRO A 56 -32.94 18.30 19.19
C PRO A 56 -32.85 17.75 20.63
N GLY A 57 -31.65 17.80 21.21
CA GLY A 57 -31.40 17.38 22.60
C GLY A 57 -31.06 15.90 22.78
N GLU A 58 -31.12 15.09 21.72
CA GLU A 58 -30.71 13.69 21.76
C GLU A 58 -29.17 13.58 21.79
N PRO A 59 -28.57 12.81 22.73
CA PRO A 59 -27.12 12.68 22.86
C PRO A 59 -26.45 12.05 21.63
N GLN A 60 -27.18 11.31 20.81
CA GLN A 60 -26.74 10.69 19.57
C GLN A 60 -26.24 11.75 18.56
N GLY A 61 -26.86 12.93 18.54
CA GLY A 61 -26.46 14.03 17.65
C GLY A 61 -25.03 14.52 17.92
N LEU A 62 -24.55 14.41 19.17
CA LEU A 62 -23.16 14.75 19.52
C LEU A 62 -22.16 13.77 18.91
N VAL A 63 -22.56 12.51 18.67
CA VAL A 63 -21.71 11.48 18.03
C VAL A 63 -21.47 11.86 16.59
N PHE A 64 -22.53 12.12 15.84
CA PHE A 64 -22.44 12.55 14.45
C PHE A 64 -21.62 13.83 14.32
N ALA A 65 -21.83 14.80 15.21
CA ALA A 65 -21.05 16.03 15.23
C ALA A 65 -19.56 15.78 15.50
N ALA A 66 -19.22 14.90 16.45
CA ALA A 66 -17.84 14.54 16.75
C ALA A 66 -17.18 13.81 15.57
N SER A 67 -17.86 12.87 14.93
CA SER A 67 -17.38 12.17 13.73
C SER A 67 -17.18 13.13 12.57
N ALA A 68 -18.10 14.05 12.33
CA ALA A 68 -17.97 15.08 11.28
C ALA A 68 -16.73 15.95 11.49
N VAL A 69 -16.53 16.44 12.73
CA VAL A 69 -15.34 17.21 13.10
C VAL A 69 -14.07 16.38 12.91
N ALA A 70 -14.09 15.10 13.30
CA ALA A 70 -12.94 14.22 13.11
C ALA A 70 -12.60 14.00 11.63
N CYS A 71 -13.61 13.76 10.77
CA CYS A 71 -13.43 13.68 9.32
C CYS A 71 -12.83 14.96 8.74
N ILE A 72 -13.34 16.14 9.13
CA ILE A 72 -12.79 17.42 8.71
C ILE A 72 -11.33 17.56 9.14
N ILE A 73 -10.98 17.20 10.39
CA ILE A 73 -9.61 17.27 10.89
C ILE A 73 -8.68 16.36 10.08
N VAL A 74 -9.09 15.13 9.79
CA VAL A 74 -8.29 14.20 8.97
C VAL A 74 -8.08 14.77 7.57
N THR A 75 -9.16 15.26 6.93
CA THR A 75 -9.10 15.87 5.59
C THR A 75 -8.14 17.06 5.54
N LEU A 76 -8.24 17.97 6.52
CA LEU A 76 -7.34 19.13 6.61
C LEU A 76 -5.90 18.73 6.92
N ALA A 77 -5.68 17.75 7.80
CA ALA A 77 -4.35 17.27 8.15
C ALA A 77 -3.63 16.66 6.94
N MET A 78 -4.37 15.93 6.10
CA MET A 78 -3.88 15.38 4.85
C MET A 78 -3.58 16.48 3.82
N TRP A 79 -4.51 17.41 3.57
CA TRP A 79 -4.34 18.45 2.56
C TRP A 79 -3.24 19.46 2.85
N ARG A 80 -2.93 19.75 4.13
CA ARG A 80 -1.81 20.63 4.49
C ARG A 80 -0.43 20.04 4.17
N ARG A 81 -0.33 18.74 3.93
CA ARG A 81 0.95 18.01 3.83
C ARG A 81 1.30 17.56 2.43
N SER A 82 0.37 17.56 1.48
CA SER A 82 0.60 16.94 0.17
C SER A 82 0.74 17.96 -0.97
N ARG A 83 1.59 17.66 -1.96
CA ARG A 83 1.56 18.34 -3.26
C ARG A 83 0.22 18.03 -3.94
N TRP A 84 -0.45 19.08 -4.39
CA TRP A 84 -1.76 18.99 -5.02
C TRP A 84 -1.65 18.19 -6.33
N THR A 85 -2.48 17.17 -6.47
CA THR A 85 -2.59 16.34 -7.68
C THR A 85 -4.06 16.25 -8.04
N SER A 86 -4.38 16.36 -9.33
CA SER A 86 -5.76 16.28 -9.80
C SER A 86 -6.37 14.92 -9.45
N PRO A 87 -7.66 14.87 -9.08
CA PRO A 87 -8.36 13.61 -8.85
C PRO A 87 -8.33 12.73 -10.11
N SER A 88 -8.26 11.41 -9.90
CA SER A 88 -8.44 10.45 -10.99
C SER A 88 -9.87 10.52 -11.57
N PRO A 89 -10.11 9.98 -12.78
CA PRO A 89 -11.46 9.90 -13.35
C PRO A 89 -12.45 9.19 -12.42
N THR A 90 -12.01 8.09 -11.79
CA THR A 90 -12.83 7.33 -10.82
C THR A 90 -13.17 8.16 -9.60
N GLU A 91 -12.20 8.85 -9.00
CA GLU A 91 -12.46 9.75 -7.87
C GLU A 91 -13.40 10.89 -8.24
N THR A 92 -13.24 11.46 -9.44
CA THR A 92 -14.10 12.52 -9.95
C THR A 92 -15.55 12.06 -10.09
N ILE A 93 -15.76 10.85 -10.63
CA ILE A 93 -17.09 10.25 -10.76
C ILE A 93 -17.72 10.02 -9.37
N CYS A 94 -16.96 9.44 -8.42
CA CYS A 94 -17.44 9.22 -7.05
C CYS A 94 -17.82 10.54 -6.37
N MET A 95 -16.95 11.56 -6.46
CA MET A 95 -17.22 12.89 -5.89
C MET A 95 -18.47 13.53 -6.51
N ALA A 96 -18.62 13.46 -7.84
CA ALA A 96 -19.78 13.99 -8.54
C ALA A 96 -21.07 13.25 -8.17
N ALA A 97 -21.02 11.91 -8.07
CA ALA A 97 -22.16 11.10 -7.67
C ALA A 97 -22.58 11.34 -6.22
N SER A 98 -21.63 11.41 -5.28
CA SER A 98 -21.90 11.76 -3.88
C SER A 98 -22.47 13.17 -3.75
N PHE A 99 -21.94 14.14 -4.49
CA PHE A 99 -22.49 15.50 -4.50
C PHE A 99 -23.91 15.54 -5.06
N ALA A 100 -24.17 14.85 -6.18
CA ALA A 100 -25.50 14.75 -6.77
C ALA A 100 -26.51 14.11 -5.80
N ALA A 101 -26.11 13.06 -5.07
CA ALA A 101 -26.94 12.42 -4.06
C ALA A 101 -27.33 13.40 -2.93
N ILE A 102 -26.38 14.20 -2.44
CA ILE A 102 -26.62 15.23 -1.42
C ILE A 102 -27.55 16.34 -1.95
N VAL A 103 -27.36 16.78 -3.19
CA VAL A 103 -28.23 17.80 -3.80
C VAL A 103 -29.65 17.27 -4.00
N LEU A 104 -29.80 16.06 -4.52
CA LEU A 104 -31.11 15.42 -4.68
C LEU A 104 -31.81 15.25 -3.34
N TRP A 105 -31.08 14.83 -2.30
CA TRP A 105 -31.57 14.76 -0.93
C TRP A 105 -32.16 16.11 -0.46
N LEU A 106 -31.43 17.22 -0.62
CA LEU A 106 -31.90 18.57 -0.26
C LEU A 106 -33.18 18.99 -1.00
N LEU A 107 -33.35 18.54 -2.24
CA LEU A 107 -34.48 18.90 -3.09
C LEU A 107 -35.74 18.07 -2.80
N LEU A 108 -35.56 16.75 -2.55
CA LEU A 108 -36.69 15.83 -2.44
C LEU A 108 -37.53 16.07 -1.20
N LYS A 109 -36.96 16.56 -0.09
CA LYS A 109 -37.63 16.85 1.20
C LYS A 109 -38.44 15.70 1.83
N GLU A 110 -38.54 14.56 1.15
CA GLU A 110 -39.18 13.32 1.59
C GLU A 110 -38.17 12.49 2.38
N THR A 111 -38.46 12.25 3.66
CA THR A 111 -37.54 11.67 4.64
C THR A 111 -37.03 10.27 4.25
N PHE A 112 -37.87 9.47 3.59
CA PHE A 112 -37.49 8.10 3.18
C PHE A 112 -36.45 8.08 2.05
N TRP A 113 -36.75 8.73 0.91
CA TRP A 113 -35.84 8.76 -0.25
C TRP A 113 -34.57 9.54 0.05
N ALA A 114 -34.72 10.59 0.86
CA ALA A 114 -33.61 11.30 1.46
C ALA A 114 -32.64 10.32 2.16
N HIS A 115 -33.15 9.49 3.06
CA HIS A 115 -32.34 8.53 3.81
C HIS A 115 -31.71 7.46 2.90
N MET A 116 -32.46 6.94 1.92
CA MET A 116 -31.96 5.93 0.98
C MET A 116 -30.84 6.43 0.06
N LEU A 117 -30.88 7.70 -0.34
CA LEU A 117 -29.80 8.31 -1.13
C LEU A 117 -28.50 8.43 -0.31
N VAL A 118 -28.60 8.72 0.98
CA VAL A 118 -27.44 8.74 1.89
C VAL A 118 -26.85 7.34 2.04
N VAL A 119 -27.69 6.32 2.26
CA VAL A 119 -27.27 4.91 2.30
C VAL A 119 -26.52 4.52 1.01
N ALA A 120 -27.00 4.95 -0.16
CA ALA A 120 -26.34 4.70 -1.44
C ALA A 120 -25.02 5.50 -1.61
N ALA A 121 -24.91 6.68 -0.99
CA ALA A 121 -23.71 7.52 -1.07
C ALA A 121 -22.54 6.97 -0.24
N VAL A 122 -22.80 6.19 0.83
CA VAL A 122 -21.75 5.63 1.68
C VAL A 122 -20.79 4.73 0.88
N PRO A 123 -21.22 3.68 0.15
CA PRO A 123 -20.32 2.86 -0.66
C PRO A 123 -19.57 3.66 -1.74
N LEU A 124 -20.20 4.70 -2.31
CA LEU A 124 -19.55 5.57 -3.28
C LEU A 124 -18.39 6.35 -2.67
N GLY A 125 -18.52 6.78 -1.40
CA GLY A 125 -17.44 7.41 -0.64
C GLY A 125 -16.30 6.44 -0.29
N PHE A 126 -16.60 5.16 -0.13
CA PHE A 126 -15.58 4.12 0.12
C PHE A 126 -14.85 3.65 -1.13
N TRP A 127 -15.43 3.86 -2.31
CA TRP A 127 -14.87 3.35 -3.56
C TRP A 127 -13.43 3.79 -3.83
N PRO A 128 -13.03 5.07 -3.66
CA PRO A 128 -11.63 5.45 -3.84
C PRO A 128 -10.67 4.77 -2.85
N THR A 129 -11.08 4.59 -1.58
CA THR A 129 -10.33 3.82 -0.60
C THR A 129 -10.21 2.35 -1.02
N TRP A 130 -11.28 1.70 -1.49
CA TRP A 130 -11.19 0.32 -2.00
C TRP A 130 -10.23 0.20 -3.17
N ALA A 131 -10.31 1.11 -4.15
CA ALA A 131 -9.39 1.14 -5.28
C ALA A 131 -7.94 1.32 -4.81
N SER A 132 -7.70 2.24 -3.88
CA SER A 132 -6.37 2.48 -3.29
C SER A 132 -5.79 1.25 -2.60
N VAL A 133 -6.60 0.56 -1.79
CA VAL A 133 -6.19 -0.65 -1.05
C VAL A 133 -5.99 -1.84 -1.98
N TRP A 134 -6.76 -1.91 -3.07
CA TRP A 134 -6.61 -2.95 -4.09
C TRP A 134 -5.26 -2.84 -4.81
N GLU A 135 -4.81 -1.62 -5.09
CA GLU A 135 -3.48 -1.35 -5.64
C GLU A 135 -2.35 -1.65 -4.64
N ASP A 136 -2.45 -1.08 -3.43
CA ASP A 136 -1.49 -1.30 -2.36
C ASP A 136 -2.16 -1.28 -0.98
N ARG A 137 -2.23 -2.46 -0.37
CA ARG A 137 -2.83 -2.66 0.96
C ARG A 137 -2.12 -1.87 2.06
N ALA A 138 -0.85 -1.50 1.86
CA ALA A 138 -0.07 -0.77 2.84
C ALA A 138 -0.58 0.68 3.03
N ARG A 139 -1.24 1.26 2.02
CA ARG A 139 -1.71 2.65 2.04
C ARG A 139 -2.73 2.94 3.14
N GLU A 140 -3.55 1.95 3.52
CA GLU A 140 -4.61 2.10 4.53
C GLU A 140 -4.38 1.18 5.74
N ARG A 141 -3.12 0.84 6.04
CA ARG A 141 -2.76 -0.08 7.11
C ARG A 141 -2.96 0.54 8.51
N SER A 142 -4.21 0.65 8.92
CA SER A 142 -4.61 1.21 10.21
C SER A 142 -5.49 0.25 10.99
N PRO A 143 -5.26 0.05 12.31
CA PRO A 143 -6.19 -0.68 13.16
C PRO A 143 -7.53 0.07 13.35
N ALA A 144 -7.61 1.34 12.94
CA ALA A 144 -8.84 2.13 12.98
C ALA A 144 -9.99 1.46 12.23
N TRP A 145 -9.73 0.81 11.09
CA TRP A 145 -10.76 0.09 10.32
C TRP A 145 -11.45 -1.00 11.14
N GLY A 146 -10.69 -1.74 11.94
CA GLY A 146 -11.25 -2.75 12.86
C GLY A 146 -11.99 -2.12 14.04
N LEU A 147 -11.49 -0.99 14.58
CA LEU A 147 -12.18 -0.25 15.63
C LEU A 147 -13.53 0.29 15.15
N TRP A 148 -13.60 0.90 13.96
CA TRP A 148 -14.85 1.36 13.36
C TRP A 148 -15.79 0.19 13.09
N THR A 149 -15.31 -0.93 12.54
CA THR A 149 -16.14 -2.13 12.34
C THR A 149 -16.77 -2.63 13.65
N MET A 150 -15.98 -2.72 14.73
CA MET A 150 -16.52 -3.13 16.04
C MET A 150 -17.44 -2.06 16.64
N GLY A 151 -17.18 -0.78 16.37
CA GLY A 151 -18.04 0.34 16.76
C GLY A 151 -19.40 0.25 16.08
N ASP A 152 -19.45 0.05 14.76
CA ASP A 152 -20.68 -0.09 14.00
C ASP A 152 -21.47 -1.33 14.42
N LEU A 153 -20.78 -2.43 14.74
CA LEU A 153 -21.42 -3.61 15.30
C LEU A 153 -22.08 -3.31 16.66
N ALA A 154 -21.43 -2.53 17.53
CA ALA A 154 -22.03 -2.08 18.78
C ALA A 154 -23.22 -1.14 18.54
N THR A 155 -23.14 -0.23 17.56
CA THR A 155 -24.27 0.62 17.13
C THR A 155 -25.43 -0.22 16.64
N LEU A 156 -25.18 -1.27 15.86
CA LEU A 156 -26.22 -2.20 15.40
C LEU A 156 -26.90 -2.93 16.57
N ILE A 157 -26.13 -3.32 17.60
CA ILE A 157 -26.68 -3.91 18.82
C ILE A 157 -27.60 -2.92 19.55
N VAL A 158 -27.21 -1.65 19.68
CA VAL A 158 -28.06 -0.59 20.25
C VAL A 158 -29.34 -0.46 19.43
N ALA A 159 -29.21 -0.32 18.11
CA ALA A 159 -30.34 -0.11 17.21
C ALA A 159 -31.36 -1.26 17.25
N THR A 160 -30.90 -2.52 17.38
CA THR A 160 -31.78 -3.70 17.49
C THR A 160 -32.46 -3.84 18.84
N ARG A 161 -31.95 -3.16 19.88
CA ARG A 161 -32.49 -3.20 21.24
C ARG A 161 -33.41 -2.02 21.54
N SER A 162 -33.24 -0.90 20.83
CA SER A 162 -34.16 0.23 20.91
C SER A 162 -35.47 -0.07 20.18
N SER A 163 -36.57 -0.13 20.92
CA SER A 163 -37.92 -0.28 20.37
C SER A 163 -38.35 1.02 19.69
N GLY A 164 -38.00 1.21 18.43
CA GLY A 164 -38.35 2.42 17.66
C GLY A 164 -37.59 2.62 16.35
N SER A 165 -36.51 1.89 16.11
CA SER A 165 -35.64 2.11 14.95
C SER A 165 -36.34 1.68 13.64
N GLY A 166 -36.42 2.60 12.67
CA GLY A 166 -37.02 2.31 11.35
C GLY A 166 -36.10 1.47 10.46
N ILE A 167 -36.64 0.79 9.44
CA ILE A 167 -35.87 -0.03 8.47
C ILE A 167 -34.69 0.76 7.86
N GLY A 168 -34.86 2.06 7.64
CA GLY A 168 -33.81 2.92 7.10
C GLY A 168 -32.58 3.05 8.01
N GLU A 169 -32.76 3.12 9.33
CA GLU A 169 -31.64 3.24 10.28
C GLU A 169 -30.80 1.96 10.30
N TYR A 170 -31.45 0.80 10.24
CA TYR A 170 -30.76 -0.49 10.11
C TYR A 170 -29.98 -0.60 8.80
N ALA A 171 -30.57 -0.15 7.69
CA ALA A 171 -29.91 -0.19 6.39
C ALA A 171 -28.63 0.65 6.39
N TYR A 172 -28.67 1.82 7.01
CA TYR A 172 -27.51 2.70 7.12
C TYR A 172 -26.37 2.08 7.93
N VAL A 173 -26.65 1.68 9.18
CA VAL A 173 -25.65 1.08 10.07
C VAL A 173 -25.07 -0.21 9.48
N MET A 174 -25.89 -1.01 8.79
CA MET A 174 -25.43 -2.22 8.11
C MET A 174 -24.49 -1.89 6.95
N VAL A 175 -24.80 -0.88 6.13
CA VAL A 175 -23.95 -0.49 5.01
C VAL A 175 -22.62 0.09 5.49
N GLU A 176 -22.62 0.94 6.53
CA GLU A 176 -21.38 1.42 7.16
C GLU A 176 -20.53 0.26 7.70
N LEU A 177 -21.15 -0.65 8.47
CA LEU A 177 -20.49 -1.84 9.01
C LEU A 177 -19.81 -2.66 7.91
N LEU A 178 -20.53 -2.94 6.82
CA LEU A 178 -20.00 -3.70 5.69
C LEU A 178 -18.86 -2.94 4.99
N CYS A 179 -18.97 -1.62 4.85
CA CYS A 179 -17.93 -0.81 4.25
C CYS A 179 -16.65 -0.81 5.09
N HIS A 180 -16.72 -0.53 6.39
CA HIS A 180 -15.56 -0.59 7.29
C HIS A 180 -14.96 -2.01 7.36
N ALA A 181 -15.82 -3.04 7.50
CA ALA A 181 -15.38 -4.42 7.58
C ALA A 181 -14.67 -4.86 6.29
N SER A 182 -15.14 -4.44 5.12
CA SER A 182 -14.53 -4.77 3.85
C SER A 182 -13.12 -4.19 3.72
N VAL A 183 -12.90 -2.92 4.10
CA VAL A 183 -11.56 -2.32 4.09
C VAL A 183 -10.66 -3.04 5.09
N TRP A 184 -11.18 -3.34 6.28
CA TRP A 184 -10.43 -4.09 7.29
C TRP A 184 -10.00 -5.49 6.79
N LEU A 185 -10.89 -6.21 6.11
CA LEU A 185 -10.61 -7.51 5.49
C LEU A 185 -9.58 -7.40 4.36
N MET A 186 -9.68 -6.37 3.52
CA MET A 186 -8.79 -6.15 2.38
C MET A 186 -7.35 -5.84 2.84
N VAL A 187 -7.20 -5.01 3.88
CA VAL A 187 -5.91 -4.74 4.53
C VAL A 187 -5.38 -5.98 5.26
N GLY A 188 -6.29 -6.84 5.75
CA GLY A 188 -6.03 -8.16 6.30
C GLY A 188 -6.39 -8.27 7.79
N LEU A 189 -7.22 -9.27 8.14
CA LEU A 189 -7.59 -9.53 9.54
C LEU A 189 -6.39 -9.91 10.43
N ALA A 190 -5.36 -10.56 9.85
CA ALA A 190 -4.19 -11.06 10.57
C ALA A 190 -2.99 -10.08 10.57
N THR A 191 -2.99 -9.07 9.68
CA THR A 191 -1.89 -8.08 9.55
C THR A 191 -2.03 -6.92 10.55
N LEU A 192 -3.17 -6.85 11.24
CA LEU A 192 -3.56 -5.83 12.21
C LEU A 192 -3.96 -6.49 13.54
N ASN A 193 -3.00 -7.05 14.27
CA ASN A 193 -3.21 -7.17 15.71
C ASN A 193 -3.24 -5.74 16.26
N PRO A 194 -4.39 -5.20 16.73
CA PRO A 194 -4.44 -3.84 17.26
C PRO A 194 -3.43 -3.67 18.40
N LEU A 195 -3.14 -4.74 19.16
CA LEU A 195 -2.12 -4.79 20.21
C LEU A 195 -0.67 -4.71 19.70
N ARG A 196 -0.39 -5.07 18.44
CA ARG A 196 0.94 -4.83 17.84
C ARG A 196 1.17 -3.37 17.46
N SER A 197 0.10 -2.63 17.14
CA SER A 197 0.18 -1.17 16.96
C SER A 197 0.44 -0.43 18.29
N PHE A 198 0.21 -1.09 19.43
CA PHE A 198 0.52 -0.60 20.77
C PHE A 198 1.97 -0.87 21.23
N GLY A 199 2.86 -1.27 20.32
CA GLY A 199 4.30 -1.44 20.57
C GLY A 199 4.66 -2.71 21.35
N ARG A 200 5.95 -3.10 21.31
CA ARG A 200 6.50 -4.19 22.13
C ARG A 200 7.06 -3.62 23.43
N ARG A 201 6.89 -4.35 24.55
CA ARG A 201 7.34 -3.93 25.87
C ARG A 201 8.85 -4.23 26.04
N GLU A 202 9.69 -3.20 25.93
CA GLU A 202 11.04 -3.19 26.51
C GLU A 202 11.12 -2.10 27.58
N GLY A 203 11.52 -2.46 28.80
CA GLY A 203 12.00 -1.47 29.78
C GLY A 203 10.99 -0.57 30.50
N GLY A 204 9.69 -0.88 30.53
CA GLY A 204 8.75 -0.30 31.52
C GLY A 204 7.86 0.85 31.07
N LEU A 205 8.06 1.41 29.88
CA LEU A 205 7.11 2.33 29.22
C LEU A 205 6.74 1.78 27.84
N ARG A 206 5.44 1.77 27.50
CA ARG A 206 4.97 1.39 26.16
C ARG A 206 5.40 2.47 25.17
N VAL A 207 6.53 2.23 24.49
CA VAL A 207 6.94 3.05 23.35
C VAL A 207 5.95 2.76 22.22
N LEU A 208 5.21 3.77 21.79
CA LEU A 208 4.24 3.69 20.68
C LEU A 208 4.89 3.43 19.31
N ASP A 209 6.17 3.05 19.27
CA ASP A 209 6.97 2.95 18.06
C ASP A 209 7.62 1.57 17.97
N ALA A 210 6.99 0.71 17.19
CA ALA A 210 7.68 -0.30 16.40
C ALA A 210 6.89 -0.51 15.11
N TYR A 211 6.62 0.59 14.41
CA TYR A 211 6.18 0.55 13.02
C TYR A 211 7.44 0.59 12.15
N LEU A 212 7.85 -0.57 11.64
CA LEU A 212 8.71 -0.63 10.46
C LEU A 212 7.94 0.04 9.31
N PRO A 213 8.58 0.87 8.47
CA PRO A 213 7.86 1.67 7.49
C PRO A 213 7.05 0.77 6.54
N ALA A 214 5.83 1.23 6.27
CA ALA A 214 4.95 0.71 5.25
C ALA A 214 5.66 0.90 3.90
N ASN A 215 6.09 -0.22 3.31
CA ASN A 215 6.94 -0.31 2.11
C ASN A 215 8.37 0.24 2.31
N PRO A 216 9.41 -0.62 2.35
CA PRO A 216 10.79 -0.16 2.48
C PRO A 216 11.34 0.46 1.18
N PHE A 217 10.47 0.68 0.20
CA PHE A 217 10.79 1.16 -1.14
C PHE A 217 9.94 2.37 -1.53
N ALA A 218 10.53 3.30 -2.28
CA ALA A 218 9.85 4.32 -3.04
C ALA A 218 10.07 4.07 -4.54
N VAL A 219 9.06 4.30 -5.38
CA VAL A 219 9.19 4.18 -6.84
C VAL A 219 9.23 5.58 -7.44
N GLY A 220 10.23 5.85 -8.27
CA GLY A 220 10.37 7.10 -9.01
C GLY A 220 10.66 6.87 -10.48
N GLU A 221 10.93 7.95 -11.21
CA GLU A 221 11.38 7.92 -12.60
C GLU A 221 12.77 8.54 -12.71
N THR A 222 13.62 7.93 -13.53
CA THR A 222 14.92 8.43 -13.96
C THR A 222 14.95 8.49 -15.49
N HIS A 223 16.07 8.91 -16.09
CA HIS A 223 16.25 8.83 -17.54
C HIS A 223 16.27 7.38 -18.08
N LEU A 224 16.26 6.37 -17.20
CA LEU A 224 16.17 4.95 -17.52
C LEU A 224 14.73 4.41 -17.44
N GLY A 225 13.75 5.25 -17.09
CA GLY A 225 12.38 4.87 -16.81
C GLY A 225 12.13 4.71 -15.31
N LYS A 226 11.28 3.76 -14.91
CA LYS A 226 10.97 3.54 -13.50
C LYS A 226 12.18 3.01 -12.74
N ALA A 227 12.35 3.46 -11.50
CA ALA A 227 13.45 3.07 -10.62
C ALA A 227 12.95 2.85 -9.18
N VAL A 228 13.67 2.04 -8.43
CA VAL A 228 13.38 1.73 -7.03
C VAL A 228 14.39 2.43 -6.14
N PHE A 229 13.89 3.19 -5.17
CA PHE A 229 14.68 3.90 -4.18
C PHE A 229 14.42 3.33 -2.79
N ALA A 230 15.42 3.37 -1.92
CA ALA A 230 15.24 3.01 -0.52
C ALA A 230 14.33 4.03 0.17
N ALA A 231 13.29 3.58 0.87
CA ALA A 231 12.45 4.43 1.74
C ALA A 231 12.87 4.32 3.22
N GLN A 232 13.82 3.45 3.51
CA GLN A 232 14.40 3.21 4.83
C GLN A 232 15.89 2.88 4.69
N ASP A 233 16.60 2.80 5.82
CA ASP A 233 17.96 2.27 5.84
C ASP A 233 17.97 0.76 5.58
N PHE A 234 18.95 0.31 4.80
CA PHE A 234 19.36 -1.09 4.72
C PHE A 234 20.81 -1.22 5.17
N ALA A 235 21.08 -2.10 6.13
CA ALA A 235 22.44 -2.43 6.54
C ALA A 235 23.15 -3.28 5.47
N GLU A 236 24.48 -3.23 5.44
CA GLU A 236 25.28 -4.14 4.61
C GLU A 236 24.93 -5.61 4.93
N GLY A 237 24.76 -6.42 3.89
CA GLY A 237 24.37 -7.82 4.02
C GLY A 237 22.87 -8.04 4.32
N GLN A 238 22.09 -6.98 4.51
CA GLN A 238 20.64 -7.10 4.72
C GLN A 238 19.93 -7.53 3.44
N THR A 239 19.03 -8.51 3.55
CA THR A 239 18.10 -8.87 2.47
C THR A 239 17.13 -7.72 2.21
N ILE A 240 17.10 -7.28 0.96
CA ILE A 240 16.25 -6.18 0.47
C ILE A 240 14.91 -6.75 0.00
N VAL A 241 14.92 -7.62 -1.01
CA VAL A 241 13.71 -8.20 -1.59
C VAL A 241 13.98 -9.60 -2.14
N ARG A 242 12.97 -10.47 -2.11
CA ARG A 242 13.00 -11.76 -2.80
C ARG A 242 12.47 -11.59 -4.21
N PHE A 243 13.24 -12.04 -5.20
CA PHE A 243 12.79 -12.10 -6.58
C PHE A 243 11.77 -13.24 -6.73
N SER A 244 10.69 -12.97 -7.45
CA SER A 244 9.60 -13.92 -7.66
C SER A 244 9.11 -13.86 -9.09
N GLY A 245 8.31 -14.84 -9.49
CA GLY A 245 7.78 -14.90 -10.84
C GLY A 245 7.63 -16.32 -11.34
N ARG A 246 6.96 -16.46 -12.47
CA ARG A 246 6.77 -17.76 -13.10
C ARG A 246 8.07 -18.20 -13.76
N THR A 247 8.54 -19.40 -13.42
CA THR A 247 9.67 -20.02 -14.13
C THR A 247 9.25 -20.50 -15.51
N VAL A 248 10.05 -20.16 -16.52
CA VAL A 248 9.88 -20.56 -17.91
C VAL A 248 11.20 -21.12 -18.46
N PRO A 249 11.15 -22.14 -19.35
CA PRO A 249 12.35 -22.60 -20.05
C PRO A 249 12.82 -21.55 -21.07
N ALA A 250 14.12 -21.51 -21.35
CA ALA A 250 14.75 -20.58 -22.30
C ALA A 250 14.10 -20.64 -23.69
N SER A 251 13.68 -21.84 -24.14
CA SER A 251 13.00 -22.05 -25.42
C SER A 251 11.62 -21.41 -25.54
N ARG A 252 11.04 -20.94 -24.43
CA ARG A 252 9.75 -20.23 -24.39
C ARG A 252 9.89 -18.74 -24.13
N LEU A 253 11.11 -18.21 -24.15
CA LEU A 253 11.30 -16.76 -24.12
C LEU A 253 10.73 -16.14 -25.40
N PRO A 254 9.98 -15.03 -25.30
CA PRO A 254 9.53 -14.30 -26.48
C PRO A 254 10.70 -13.88 -27.36
N THR A 255 10.56 -13.99 -28.68
CA THR A 255 11.48 -13.37 -29.62
C THR A 255 11.24 -11.87 -29.69
N GLY A 256 12.29 -11.05 -29.55
CA GLY A 256 12.17 -9.58 -29.58
C GLY A 256 11.65 -8.98 -28.28
N LEU A 257 12.32 -9.27 -27.16
CA LEU A 257 12.00 -8.69 -25.86
C LEU A 257 12.14 -7.16 -25.91
N SER A 258 11.05 -6.45 -25.62
CA SER A 258 11.04 -5.00 -25.44
C SER A 258 10.01 -4.60 -24.38
N GLY A 259 10.28 -3.53 -23.64
CA GLY A 259 9.39 -3.05 -22.58
C GLY A 259 9.22 -4.06 -21.43
N ALA A 260 7.98 -4.34 -21.04
CA ALA A 260 7.68 -5.27 -19.94
C ALA A 260 8.10 -6.72 -20.23
N ALA A 261 8.33 -7.07 -21.51
CA ALA A 261 8.81 -8.39 -21.90
C ALA A 261 10.32 -8.56 -21.66
N ASP A 262 11.09 -7.52 -21.34
CA ASP A 262 12.55 -7.59 -21.13
C ASP A 262 12.94 -7.80 -19.65
N ARG A 263 11.99 -8.25 -18.82
CA ARG A 263 12.14 -8.40 -17.36
C ARG A 263 12.29 -9.86 -16.94
N PHE A 264 13.10 -10.61 -17.66
CA PHE A 264 13.40 -12.00 -17.33
C PHE A 264 14.73 -12.10 -16.59
N LEU A 265 14.68 -12.65 -15.38
CA LEU A 265 15.88 -12.99 -14.62
C LEU A 265 16.30 -14.42 -14.97
N GLN A 266 17.52 -14.61 -15.47
CA GLN A 266 18.05 -15.97 -15.63
C GLN A 266 18.27 -16.58 -14.24
N ILE A 267 17.82 -17.83 -14.04
CA ILE A 267 17.95 -18.55 -12.76
C ILE A 267 18.62 -19.92 -12.91
N ALA A 268 18.75 -20.42 -14.13
CA ALA A 268 19.57 -21.56 -14.51
C ALA A 268 20.01 -21.40 -15.98
N ARG A 269 20.91 -22.25 -16.48
CA ARG A 269 21.38 -22.18 -17.88
C ARG A 269 20.23 -22.22 -18.89
N ASP A 270 19.21 -23.02 -18.63
CA ASP A 270 18.05 -23.25 -19.50
C ASP A 270 16.74 -22.68 -18.94
N ARG A 271 16.77 -21.89 -17.85
CA ARG A 271 15.55 -21.37 -17.18
C ARG A 271 15.65 -19.91 -16.77
N TYR A 272 14.51 -19.26 -16.90
CA TYR A 272 14.29 -17.85 -16.58
C TYR A 272 13.10 -17.72 -15.64
N MET A 273 13.15 -16.72 -14.77
CA MET A 273 12.04 -16.23 -13.97
C MET A 273 11.48 -15.00 -14.68
N GLY A 274 10.21 -15.07 -15.09
CA GLY A 274 9.52 -13.92 -15.70
C GLY A 274 9.09 -12.88 -14.67
N PRO A 275 8.55 -11.74 -15.15
CA PRO A 275 8.14 -10.64 -14.29
C PRO A 275 7.09 -11.06 -13.26
N SER A 276 7.22 -10.55 -12.04
CA SER A 276 6.34 -10.85 -10.91
C SER A 276 5.11 -9.93 -10.83
N GLY A 277 5.19 -8.76 -11.48
CA GLY A 277 4.27 -7.64 -11.30
C GLY A 277 4.53 -6.81 -10.04
N ARG A 278 5.65 -7.02 -9.34
CA ARG A 278 6.00 -6.38 -8.07
C ARG A 278 7.29 -5.55 -8.17
N ILE A 279 7.79 -5.07 -7.04
CA ILE A 279 8.91 -4.12 -6.97
C ILE A 279 10.23 -4.65 -7.56
N ASP A 280 10.44 -5.97 -7.53
CA ASP A 280 11.61 -6.65 -8.09
C ASP A 280 11.75 -6.45 -9.60
N ASP A 281 10.64 -6.24 -10.32
CA ASP A 281 10.61 -5.97 -11.77
C ASP A 281 11.11 -4.57 -12.15
N LEU A 282 11.31 -3.69 -11.16
CA LEU A 282 11.63 -2.27 -11.36
C LEU A 282 13.05 -1.90 -10.92
N ILE A 283 13.83 -2.86 -10.42
CA ILE A 283 15.17 -2.63 -9.88
C ILE A 283 16.17 -2.59 -11.03
N ASN A 284 16.75 -1.41 -11.26
CA ASN A 284 17.60 -1.13 -12.40
C ASN A 284 19.01 -1.72 -12.29
N HIS A 285 19.69 -1.66 -13.44
CA HIS A 285 21.10 -1.94 -13.56
C HIS A 285 21.99 -0.80 -13.04
N SER A 286 23.08 -1.15 -12.35
CA SER A 286 24.23 -0.24 -12.18
C SER A 286 25.57 -0.98 -12.34
N CYS A 287 26.54 -0.33 -13.01
CA CYS A 287 27.92 -0.81 -13.10
C CYS A 287 28.70 -0.64 -11.77
N SER A 288 28.18 0.17 -10.85
CA SER A 288 28.67 0.31 -9.48
C SER A 288 27.50 0.08 -8.52
N PRO A 289 27.02 -1.16 -8.40
CA PRO A 289 25.78 -1.45 -7.69
C PRO A 289 25.94 -1.31 -6.17
N ASN A 290 24.85 -0.98 -5.49
CA ASN A 290 24.75 -1.02 -4.02
C ASN A 290 24.03 -2.28 -3.52
N ALA A 291 23.46 -3.08 -4.42
CA ALA A 291 22.78 -4.32 -4.12
C ALA A 291 23.20 -5.44 -5.09
N GLY A 292 22.95 -6.70 -4.73
CA GLY A 292 23.12 -7.81 -5.66
C GLY A 292 22.48 -9.12 -5.24
N LEU A 293 22.36 -10.04 -6.20
CA LEU A 293 21.56 -11.25 -6.04
C LEU A 293 22.34 -12.37 -5.36
N ARG A 294 21.70 -13.01 -4.39
CA ARG A 294 22.11 -14.22 -3.70
C ARG A 294 21.20 -15.36 -4.08
N PHE A 295 21.78 -16.45 -4.57
CA PHE A 295 21.06 -17.67 -4.93
C PHE A 295 21.15 -18.65 -3.77
N THR A 296 19.99 -19.09 -3.27
CA THR A 296 19.88 -20.04 -2.17
C THR A 296 18.90 -21.14 -2.54
N ASP A 297 18.88 -22.24 -1.77
CA ASP A 297 17.92 -23.34 -1.97
C ASP A 297 16.46 -22.90 -1.84
N THR A 298 16.21 -21.79 -1.14
CA THR A 298 14.86 -21.27 -0.89
C THR A 298 14.43 -20.18 -1.88
N GLY A 299 15.33 -19.71 -2.74
CA GLY A 299 15.04 -18.68 -3.75
C GLY A 299 16.20 -17.71 -4.01
N VAL A 300 15.90 -16.69 -4.81
CA VAL A 300 16.83 -15.63 -5.20
C VAL A 300 16.49 -14.34 -4.44
N PHE A 301 17.49 -13.78 -3.76
CA PHE A 301 17.31 -12.64 -2.87
C PHE A 301 18.27 -11.51 -3.23
N LEU A 302 17.75 -10.31 -3.41
CA LEU A 302 18.56 -9.12 -3.51
C LEU A 302 19.03 -8.70 -2.11
N THR A 303 20.33 -8.47 -1.97
CA THR A 303 20.99 -8.17 -0.70
C THR A 303 21.81 -6.88 -0.86
N ALA A 304 21.83 -6.04 0.17
CA ALA A 304 22.63 -4.83 0.20
C ALA A 304 24.14 -5.17 0.27
N LEU A 305 24.95 -4.55 -0.59
CA LEU A 305 26.43 -4.73 -0.64
C LEU A 305 27.17 -3.74 0.26
N ARG A 306 26.48 -2.71 0.70
CA ARG A 306 26.91 -1.68 1.66
C ARG A 306 25.66 -1.14 2.34
N ALA A 307 25.82 -0.26 3.33
CA ALA A 307 24.68 0.50 3.83
C ALA A 307 24.03 1.31 2.70
N ILE A 308 22.69 1.27 2.63
CA ILE A 308 21.87 2.03 1.68
C ILE A 308 20.95 2.92 2.51
N VAL A 309 21.02 4.23 2.32
CA VAL A 309 20.20 5.21 3.05
C VAL A 309 18.95 5.59 2.27
N PRO A 310 17.89 6.10 2.93
CA PRO A 310 16.70 6.59 2.25
C PRO A 310 17.01 7.58 1.12
N GLY A 311 16.35 7.39 -0.02
CA GLY A 311 16.52 8.20 -1.23
C GLY A 311 17.59 7.70 -2.19
N GLU A 312 18.42 6.72 -1.82
CA GLU A 312 19.33 6.08 -2.79
C GLU A 312 18.58 5.12 -3.73
N GLU A 313 18.92 5.16 -5.03
CA GLU A 313 18.46 4.15 -5.98
C GLU A 313 19.07 2.79 -5.65
N ILE A 314 18.24 1.76 -5.55
CA ILE A 314 18.67 0.38 -5.36
C ILE A 314 18.90 -0.21 -6.75
N ALA A 315 20.13 -0.65 -7.01
CA ALA A 315 20.52 -1.18 -8.31
C ALA A 315 21.53 -2.33 -8.17
N TRP A 316 21.48 -3.28 -9.11
CA TRP A 316 22.39 -4.43 -9.16
C TRP A 316 22.99 -4.63 -10.55
N ASP A 317 24.05 -5.44 -10.66
CA ASP A 317 24.71 -5.68 -11.94
C ASP A 317 24.12 -6.89 -12.65
N TYR A 318 23.28 -6.65 -13.68
CA TYR A 318 22.65 -7.69 -14.49
C TYR A 318 23.61 -8.74 -15.06
N SER A 319 24.86 -8.36 -15.33
CA SER A 319 25.86 -9.31 -15.85
C SER A 319 26.09 -10.48 -14.91
N THR A 320 25.82 -10.38 -13.61
CA THR A 320 26.05 -11.47 -12.65
C THR A 320 25.10 -12.65 -12.79
N THR A 321 24.08 -12.55 -13.67
CA THR A 321 23.15 -13.64 -13.97
C THR A 321 23.12 -14.05 -15.43
N LEU A 322 23.76 -13.29 -16.34
CA LEU A 322 23.65 -13.52 -17.78
C LEU A 322 24.69 -14.52 -18.28
N ALA A 323 24.21 -15.64 -18.83
CA ALA A 323 25.03 -16.69 -19.45
C ALA A 323 25.18 -16.54 -20.97
N ASP A 324 24.20 -15.91 -21.64
CA ASP A 324 24.13 -15.82 -23.10
C ASP A 324 25.13 -14.78 -23.65
N PRO A 325 26.19 -15.20 -24.39
CA PRO A 325 27.21 -14.28 -24.91
C PRO A 325 26.68 -13.30 -25.96
N ASP A 326 25.57 -13.61 -26.61
CA ASP A 326 24.97 -12.78 -27.66
C ASP A 326 24.06 -11.70 -27.07
N TRP A 327 23.65 -11.85 -25.81
CA TRP A 327 22.86 -10.85 -25.11
C TRP A 327 23.71 -9.62 -24.78
N SER A 328 23.21 -8.43 -25.12
CA SER A 328 23.80 -7.17 -24.69
C SER A 328 22.76 -6.05 -24.60
N MET A 329 23.03 -5.05 -23.76
CA MET A 329 22.24 -3.83 -23.67
C MET A 329 23.16 -2.59 -23.57
N ILE A 330 22.73 -1.47 -24.16
CA ILE A 330 23.38 -0.17 -23.97
C ILE A 330 23.15 0.28 -22.52
N CYS A 331 24.21 0.63 -21.82
CA CYS A 331 24.17 1.06 -20.44
C CYS A 331 24.20 2.60 -20.35
N ALA A 332 23.22 3.16 -19.65
CA ALA A 332 23.19 4.57 -19.28
C ALA A 332 23.06 4.76 -17.77
N CYS A 333 23.60 3.85 -16.94
CA CYS A 333 23.39 3.86 -15.47
C CYS A 333 23.93 5.09 -14.71
N GLY A 334 24.69 5.98 -15.37
CA GLY A 334 25.22 7.20 -14.75
C GLY A 334 26.39 7.00 -13.78
N SER A 335 26.82 5.75 -13.52
CA SER A 335 28.02 5.50 -12.71
C SER A 335 29.28 6.10 -13.39
N PRO A 336 30.22 6.69 -12.62
CA PRO A 336 31.55 7.06 -13.14
C PRO A 336 32.33 5.87 -13.71
N GLN A 337 32.01 4.65 -13.30
CA GLN A 337 32.58 3.39 -13.80
C GLN A 337 31.63 2.69 -14.78
N CYS A 338 30.76 3.44 -15.47
CA CYS A 338 29.85 2.88 -16.46
C CYS A 338 30.62 2.17 -17.57
N ARG A 339 30.26 0.92 -17.85
CA ARG A 339 30.87 0.09 -18.91
C ARG A 339 30.36 0.42 -20.32
N GLY A 340 29.32 1.25 -20.44
CA GLY A 340 28.68 1.61 -21.71
C GLY A 340 27.84 0.50 -22.35
N VAL A 341 28.23 -0.77 -22.20
CA VAL A 341 27.47 -1.94 -22.67
C VAL A 341 27.49 -3.03 -21.60
N ILE A 342 26.33 -3.59 -21.28
CA ILE A 342 26.20 -4.73 -20.37
C ILE A 342 26.12 -6.00 -21.20
N ARG A 343 26.85 -7.03 -20.80
CA ARG A 343 26.99 -8.31 -21.50
C ARG A 343 26.96 -9.47 -20.52
N ALA A 344 27.05 -10.70 -21.03
CA ALA A 344 27.25 -11.89 -20.20
C ALA A 344 28.45 -11.77 -19.24
N PHE A 345 28.35 -12.47 -18.11
CA PHE A 345 29.40 -12.48 -17.07
C PHE A 345 30.79 -12.84 -17.62
N ALA A 346 30.85 -13.81 -18.54
CA ALA A 346 32.10 -14.29 -19.14
C ALA A 346 32.81 -13.22 -19.98
N ALA A 347 32.09 -12.20 -20.46
CA ALA A 347 32.64 -11.11 -21.25
C ALA A 347 33.13 -9.92 -20.40
N LEU A 348 32.95 -9.97 -19.07
CA LEU A 348 33.44 -8.93 -18.17
C LEU A 348 34.97 -8.99 -18.04
N PRO A 349 35.65 -7.86 -17.76
CA PRO A 349 37.07 -7.87 -17.41
C PRO A 349 37.37 -8.84 -16.26
N PRO A 350 38.50 -9.59 -16.28
CA PRO A 350 38.84 -10.57 -15.25
C PRO A 350 38.76 -10.01 -13.82
N GLU A 351 39.25 -8.80 -13.61
CA GLU A 351 39.22 -8.12 -12.30
C GLU A 351 37.78 -7.93 -11.76
N ILE A 352 36.82 -7.61 -12.64
CA ILE A 352 35.42 -7.47 -12.27
C ILE A 352 34.80 -8.84 -11.99
N GLN A 353 35.15 -9.86 -12.79
CA GLN A 353 34.69 -11.23 -12.53
C GLN A 353 35.16 -11.72 -11.16
N ASP A 354 36.44 -11.51 -10.85
CA ASP A 354 37.05 -11.95 -9.58
C ASP A 354 36.45 -11.22 -8.39
N ARG A 355 36.19 -9.92 -8.51
CA ARG A 355 35.47 -9.14 -7.48
C ARG A 355 34.09 -9.72 -7.21
N TYR A 356 33.29 -9.99 -8.25
CA TYR A 356 31.95 -10.56 -8.06
C TYR A 356 31.97 -11.98 -7.52
N ARG A 357 32.96 -12.81 -7.90
CA ARG A 357 33.17 -14.14 -7.33
C ARG A 357 33.51 -14.06 -5.84
N ALA A 358 34.45 -13.20 -5.47
CA ALA A 358 34.86 -13.01 -4.08
C ALA A 358 33.72 -12.52 -3.20
N SER A 359 32.80 -11.71 -3.76
CA SER A 359 31.62 -11.24 -3.07
C SER A 359 30.40 -12.17 -3.18
N ASP A 360 30.53 -13.40 -3.71
CA ASP A 360 29.46 -14.40 -3.89
C ASP A 360 28.26 -13.93 -4.74
N LEU A 361 28.46 -12.94 -5.62
CA LEU A 361 27.38 -12.30 -6.39
C LEU A 361 27.07 -13.00 -7.72
N VAL A 362 27.93 -13.94 -8.11
CA VAL A 362 27.84 -14.67 -9.38
C VAL A 362 26.82 -15.79 -9.24
N ALA A 363 25.85 -15.84 -10.15
CA ALA A 363 24.87 -16.92 -10.16
C ALA A 363 25.55 -18.30 -10.24
N PRO A 364 25.07 -19.33 -9.52
CA PRO A 364 25.76 -20.62 -9.40
C PRO A 364 26.09 -21.27 -10.75
N TYR A 365 25.18 -21.17 -11.72
CA TYR A 365 25.36 -21.73 -13.06
C TYR A 365 26.40 -21.00 -13.93
N LEU A 366 26.96 -19.88 -13.46
CA LEU A 366 28.04 -19.15 -14.12
C LEU A 366 29.42 -19.39 -13.48
N ARG A 367 29.47 -20.07 -12.33
CA ARG A 367 30.72 -20.33 -11.58
C ARG A 367 31.57 -21.41 -12.24
N GLU A 368 30.95 -22.33 -12.97
CA GLU A 368 31.65 -23.35 -13.75
C GLU A 368 31.76 -22.92 -15.22
N PRO A 369 32.92 -23.11 -15.87
CA PRO A 369 33.01 -23.00 -17.33
C PRO A 369 31.99 -23.92 -17.98
N ALA A 370 31.34 -23.47 -19.05
CA ALA A 370 30.41 -24.31 -19.80
C ALA A 370 31.16 -25.58 -20.23
N LYS A 371 30.85 -26.73 -19.60
CA LYS A 371 31.31 -28.02 -20.12
C LYS A 371 30.79 -28.11 -21.55
N ASN A 372 31.70 -28.31 -22.51
CA ASN A 372 31.38 -28.54 -23.92
C ASN A 372 30.17 -29.46 -24.04
N GLN A 373 29.01 -28.91 -24.40
CA GLN A 373 27.89 -29.69 -24.88
C GLN A 373 28.16 -29.99 -26.36
N ALA A 374 29.08 -30.91 -26.58
CA ALA A 374 29.28 -31.58 -27.85
C ALA A 374 29.23 -33.08 -27.58
N ALA A 375 28.03 -33.65 -27.70
CA ALA A 375 27.74 -35.04 -28.08
C ALA A 375 26.24 -35.18 -28.30
#